data_AF-A0A7G9ST75-F1
#
_entry.id   AF-A0A7G9ST75-F1
#
_cell.length_a   1.000
_cell.length_b   1.000
_cell.length_c   1.000
_cell.angle_alpha   90.00
_cell.angle_beta   90.00
_cell.angle_gamma   90.00
#
_symmetry.space_group_name_H-M   'P 1'
#
loop_
_entity.id
_entity.type
_entity.pdbx_description
1 polymer ?
#
loop_
_entity_poly.entity_id
_entity_poly.type
_entity_poly.pdbx_seq_one_letter_code
_entity_poly.pdbx_strand_id
1 'polypeptide(L)'
;MRSTFSSRLRRHALLGFLAIDMLGLVALVVDQVFSTDPVYPWIIAMGLVIAALPLLAQAVDYVLSTPADAAIVPDTGEKIP
;
A
#
# COMPACT_ATOMS: atom_id res chain seq x y z
N MET A 1 -14.56 -16.86 15.92
CA MET A 1 -13.21 -16.99 15.33
C MET A 1 -13.22 -16.53 13.87
N ARG A 2 -13.28 -15.23 13.58
CA ARG A 2 -13.02 -14.73 12.21
C ARG A 2 -11.53 -14.87 11.99
N SER A 3 -11.16 -15.83 11.16
CA SER A 3 -9.86 -16.49 11.20
C SER A 3 -8.72 -15.55 10.85
N THR A 4 -7.58 -15.74 11.52
CA THR A 4 -6.26 -15.16 11.22
C THR A 4 -5.88 -15.26 9.74
N PHE A 5 -6.52 -16.16 9.00
CA PHE A 5 -6.40 -16.35 7.56
C PHE A 5 -6.95 -15.17 6.75
N SER A 6 -8.13 -14.65 7.12
CA SER A 6 -8.73 -13.48 6.44
C SER A 6 -7.91 -12.21 6.66
N SER A 7 -7.35 -12.03 7.87
CA SER A 7 -6.44 -10.92 8.17
C SER A 7 -5.14 -11.01 7.38
N ARG A 8 -4.51 -12.19 7.33
CA ARG A 8 -3.31 -12.42 6.50
C ARG A 8 -3.59 -12.23 5.02
N LEU A 9 -4.71 -12.73 4.50
CA LEU A 9 -5.08 -12.55 3.09
C LEU A 9 -5.26 -11.08 2.74
N ARG A 10 -5.99 -10.31 3.56
CA ARG A 10 -6.18 -8.86 3.36
C ARG A 10 -4.86 -8.11 3.33
N ARG A 11 -3.95 -8.42 4.25
CA ARG A 11 -2.60 -7.83 4.31
C ARG A 11 -1.81 -8.09 3.03
N HIS A 12 -1.74 -9.34 2.58
CA HIS A 12 -0.98 -9.69 1.38
C HIS A 12 -1.62 -9.14 0.11
N ALA A 13 -2.96 -9.09 0.03
CA ALA A 13 -3.67 -8.49 -1.08
C ALA A 13 -3.38 -6.98 -1.20
N LEU A 14 -3.42 -6.26 -0.07
CA LEU A 14 -3.11 -4.82 -0.06
C LEU A 14 -1.65 -4.55 -0.39
N LEU A 15 -0.72 -5.36 0.14
CA LEU A 15 0.69 -5.28 -0.20
C LEU A 15 0.95 -5.54 -1.70
N GLY A 16 0.33 -6.57 -2.26
CA GLY A 16 0.46 -6.90 -3.68
C GLY A 16 -0.10 -5.79 -4.58
N PHE A 17 -1.27 -5.26 -4.24
CA PHE A 17 -1.85 -4.11 -4.94
C PHE A 17 -0.92 -2.90 -4.94
N LEU A 18 -0.42 -2.52 -3.76
CA LEU A 18 0.47 -1.38 -3.59
C LEU A 18 1.81 -1.57 -4.31
N ALA A 19 2.36 -2.78 -4.32
CA ALA A 19 3.59 -3.10 -5.05
C ALA A 19 3.41 -2.97 -6.57
N ILE A 20 2.28 -3.43 -7.12
CA ILE A 20 1.97 -3.30 -8.55
C ILE A 20 1.76 -1.83 -8.93
N ASP A 21 1.04 -1.07 -8.10
CA ASP A 21 0.81 0.36 -8.32
C ASP A 21 2.13 1.14 -8.31
N MET A 22 2.98 0.89 -7.31
CA MET A 22 4.31 1.50 -7.22
C MET A 22 5.21 1.10 -8.38
N LEU A 23 5.10 -0.12 -8.90
CA LEU A 23 5.85 -0.57 -10.08
C LEU A 23 5.50 0.27 -11.31
N GLY A 24 4.20 0.48 -11.56
CA GLY A 24 3.74 1.33 -12.66
C GLY A 24 4.22 2.77 -12.51
N LEU A 25 4.09 3.34 -11.30
CA LEU A 25 4.53 4.71 -11.02
C LEU A 25 6.04 4.87 -11.23
N VAL A 26 6.86 3.97 -10.67
CA VAL A 26 8.33 4.06 -10.78
C VAL A 26 8.76 3.83 -12.22
N ALA A 27 8.14 2.91 -12.96
CA ALA A 27 8.45 2.70 -14.36
C ALA A 27 8.19 3.97 -15.19
N LEU A 28 7.08 4.67 -14.93
CA LEU A 28 6.77 5.95 -15.58
C LEU A 28 7.77 7.05 -15.19
N VAL A 29 8.15 7.16 -13.92
CA VAL A 29 9.14 8.15 -13.48
C VAL A 29 10.50 7.86 -14.10
N VAL A 30 10.93 6.60 -14.14
CA VAL A 30 12.18 6.20 -14.78
C VAL A 30 12.15 6.53 -16.27
N ASP A 31 11.05 6.23 -16.95
CA ASP A 31 10.89 6.56 -18.38
C ASP A 31 11.00 8.07 -18.64
N GLN A 32 10.31 8.90 -17.83
CA GLN A 32 10.31 10.35 -17.99
C GLN A 32 11.63 11.03 -17.61
N VAL A 33 12.28 10.56 -16.54
CA VAL A 33 13.53 11.18 -16.04
C VAL A 33 14.71 10.80 -16.94
N PHE A 34 14.74 9.56 -17.44
CA PHE A 34 15.91 9.06 -18.17
C PHE A 34 15.82 9.19 -19.70
N SER A 35 14.66 9.57 -20.29
CA SER A 35 14.36 10.16 -21.63
C SER A 35 15.29 9.91 -22.84
N THR A 36 16.21 8.94 -22.79
CA THR A 36 17.36 8.83 -23.69
C THR A 36 17.65 7.37 -24.09
N ASP A 37 16.64 6.49 -24.01
CA ASP A 37 16.70 5.01 -24.05
C ASP A 37 16.99 4.33 -22.71
N PRO A 38 16.06 4.35 -21.74
CA PRO A 38 16.04 3.29 -20.73
C PRO A 38 15.69 1.98 -21.45
N VAL A 39 16.69 1.13 -21.69
CA VAL A 39 16.48 -0.14 -22.41
C VAL A 39 15.45 -1.02 -21.70
N TYR A 40 15.26 -0.87 -20.37
CA TYR A 40 14.29 -1.63 -19.57
C TYR A 40 13.78 -0.87 -18.31
N PRO A 41 12.92 0.18 -18.44
CA PRO A 41 12.43 0.96 -17.30
C PRO A 41 11.69 0.08 -16.28
N TRP A 42 10.98 -0.95 -16.76
CA TRP A 42 10.28 -1.93 -15.94
C TRP A 42 11.21 -2.79 -15.07
N ILE A 43 12.41 -3.14 -15.54
CA ILE A 43 13.36 -3.94 -14.76
C ILE A 43 13.95 -3.09 -13.62
N ILE A 44 14.30 -1.84 -13.92
CA ILE A 44 14.79 -0.88 -12.92
C ILE A 44 13.70 -0.63 -11.87
N ALA A 45 12.47 -0.37 -12.32
CA ALA A 45 11.33 -0.16 -11.44
C ALA A 45 11.04 -1.40 -10.58
N MET A 46 11.12 -2.60 -11.14
CA MET A 46 10.96 -3.84 -10.38
C MET A 46 12.02 -3.98 -9.30
N GLY A 47 13.29 -3.69 -9.60
CA GLY A 47 14.36 -3.68 -8.61
C GLY A 47 14.11 -2.69 -7.46
N LEU A 48 13.66 -1.49 -7.79
CA LEU A 48 13.33 -0.44 -6.81
C LEU A 48 12.13 -0.83 -5.95
N VAL A 49 11.07 -1.39 -6.54
CA VAL A 49 9.89 -1.85 -5.79
C VAL A 49 10.22 -3.01 -4.88
N ILE A 50 11.03 -3.99 -5.34
CA ILE A 50 11.49 -5.10 -4.50
C ILE A 50 12.29 -4.56 -3.31
N ALA A 51 13.18 -3.59 -3.53
CA ALA A 51 13.93 -2.94 -2.46
C ALA A 51 13.01 -2.17 -1.48
N ALA A 52 11.89 -1.62 -1.97
CA ALA A 52 10.91 -0.89 -1.17
C ALA A 52 9.89 -1.80 -0.45
N LEU A 53 9.83 -3.10 -0.75
CA LEU A 53 8.86 -4.03 -0.14
C LEU A 53 8.78 -3.95 1.40
N PRO A 54 9.89 -3.84 2.16
CA PRO A 54 9.81 -3.71 3.62
C PRO A 54 9.06 -2.46 4.06
N LEU A 55 9.25 -1.34 3.36
CA LEU A 55 8.55 -0.08 3.63
C LEU A 55 7.06 -0.19 3.25
N LEU A 56 6.76 -0.82 2.12
CA LEU A 56 5.37 -1.08 1.70
C LEU A 56 4.65 -1.97 2.72
N ALA A 57 5.33 -2.99 3.24
CA ALA A 57 4.78 -3.84 4.29
C ALA A 57 4.49 -3.05 5.58
N GLN A 58 5.39 -2.16 6.00
CA GLN A 58 5.17 -1.27 7.14
C GLN A 58 3.98 -0.32 6.91
N ALA A 59 3.85 0.25 5.72
CA ALA A 59 2.72 1.12 5.38
C ALA A 59 1.38 0.38 5.41
N VAL A 60 1.36 -0.84 4.86
CA VAL A 60 0.19 -1.73 4.92
C VAL A 60 -0.15 -2.07 6.36
N ASP A 61 0.85 -2.42 7.17
CA ASP A 61 0.67 -2.73 8.59
C ASP A 61 0.13 -1.52 9.35
N TYR A 62 0.64 -0.31 9.07
CA TYR A 62 0.17 0.94 9.66
C TYR A 62 -1.30 1.24 9.32
N VAL A 63 -1.69 1.09 8.05
CA VAL A 63 -3.08 1.33 7.60
C VAL A 63 -4.05 0.30 8.19
N LEU A 64 -3.61 -0.95 8.33
CA LEU A 64 -4.43 -2.02 8.90
C LEU A 64 -4.44 -2.01 10.43
N SER A 65 -3.42 -1.44 11.08
CA SER A 65 -3.44 -1.09 12.49
C SER A 65 -4.24 0.20 12.67
N THR A 66 -5.57 0.11 12.55
CA THR A 66 -6.44 1.21 12.98
C THR A 66 -6.00 1.66 14.38
N PRO A 67 -5.77 2.96 14.63
CA PRO A 67 -5.42 3.42 15.96
C PRO A 67 -6.54 3.03 16.92
N ALA A 68 -6.17 2.50 18.09
CA ALA A 68 -7.11 2.26 19.19
C ALA A 68 -7.84 3.55 19.62
N ASP A 69 -7.32 4.70 19.22
CA ASP A 69 -7.88 6.05 19.38
C ASP A 69 -8.60 6.56 18.12
N ALA A 70 -9.07 5.69 17.22
CA ALA A 70 -10.16 6.10 16.34
C ALA A 70 -11.32 6.45 17.27
N ALA A 71 -11.44 7.76 17.56
CA ALA A 71 -12.43 8.32 18.46
C ALA A 71 -13.71 7.53 18.25
N ILE A 72 -14.11 6.78 19.28
CA ILE A 72 -15.47 6.31 19.42
C ILE A 72 -16.29 7.54 19.05
N VAL A 73 -16.92 7.52 17.88
CA VAL A 73 -17.94 8.52 17.54
C VAL A 73 -18.82 8.46 18.76
N PRO A 74 -18.84 9.52 19.62
CA PRO A 74 -19.70 9.47 20.76
C PRO A 74 -21.07 9.27 20.14
N ASP A 75 -21.77 8.24 20.59
CA ASP A 75 -23.20 8.11 20.33
C ASP A 75 -23.84 9.30 21.04
N THR A 76 -23.68 10.49 20.45
CA THR A 76 -24.41 11.69 20.79
C THR A 76 -25.82 11.31 20.43
N GLY A 77 -26.55 10.80 21.43
CA GLY A 77 -27.97 10.43 21.37
C GLY A 77 -28.87 11.64 21.08
N GLU A 78 -28.45 12.50 20.17
CA GLU A 78 -29.26 13.49 19.50
C GLU A 78 -30.23 12.72 18.61
N LYS A 79 -31.40 12.46 19.19
CA LYS A 79 -32.63 12.34 18.40
C LYS A 79 -32.73 13.63 17.59
N ILE A 80 -32.41 13.54 16.30
CA ILE A 80 -32.73 14.58 15.34
C ILE A 80 -34.24 14.83 15.45
N PRO A 81 -34.69 16.08 15.68
CA PRO A 81 -36.11 16.41 15.82
C PRO A 81 -36.92 16.15 14.55
#